data_AF-A0A026W5X8-F1
#
_entry.id   AF-A0A026W5X8-F1
#
_cell.length_a   1.000
_cell.length_b   1.000
_cell.length_c   1.000
_cell.angle_alpha   90.00
_cell.angle_beta   90.00
_cell.angle_gamma   90.00
#
_symmetry.space_group_name_H-M   'P 1'
#
loop_
_entity.id
_entity.type
_entity.pdbx_description
1 polymer ?
#
loop_
_entity_poly.entity_id
_entity_poly.type
_entity_poly.pdbx_seq_one_letter_code
_entity_poly.pdbx_strand_id
1 'polypeptide(L)'
;MRLMLMIFHTIAFQDAIFQWVRDHRVHHKFTDTDADPYNARQGFFFSHIGWLLVRKHPSVKIRGATVDCSDLEQDPFVVFQKKWYMYLMPFCCFIIPTLVPYWFWGESLWYSWHAAVFRYCVNLNITWSVNSAAHMWGVKPYNKSLSSTNNSSVSFFTLGEGWHNYHHVFPWDYKAAELGNYRLNLTTAFIDLFAYFGLAYDLKTVPVDMIKKRVLENSKKD
;
A
#
# COMPACT_ATOMS: atom_id res chain seq x y z
N MET A 1 12.54 14.15 -1.47
CA MET A 1 11.85 12.83 -1.54
C MET A 1 10.36 12.94 -1.91
N ARG A 2 9.54 13.74 -1.23
CA ARG A 2 8.07 13.82 -1.42
C ARG A 2 7.60 14.03 -2.87
N LEU A 3 8.18 14.99 -3.61
CA LEU A 3 7.85 15.22 -5.02
C LEU A 3 8.04 13.96 -5.89
N MET A 4 9.17 13.28 -5.72
CA MET A 4 9.49 12.04 -6.45
C MET A 4 8.48 10.93 -6.12
N LEU A 5 8.14 10.74 -4.84
CA LEU A 5 7.14 9.76 -4.43
C LEU A 5 5.74 10.08 -4.99
N MET A 6 5.37 11.36 -5.04
CA MET A 6 4.12 11.81 -5.67
C MET A 6 4.07 11.43 -7.15
N ILE A 7 5.18 11.57 -7.89
CA ILE A 7 5.29 11.14 -9.29
C ILE A 7 5.15 9.62 -9.38
N PHE A 8 5.89 8.86 -8.55
CA PHE A 8 5.81 7.39 -8.53
C PHE A 8 4.40 6.88 -8.25
N HIS A 9 3.72 7.48 -7.26
CA HIS A 9 2.33 7.16 -6.94
C HIS A 9 1.39 7.48 -8.11
N THR A 10 1.65 8.56 -8.85
CA THR A 10 0.84 8.93 -10.02
C THR A 10 1.01 7.91 -11.16
N ILE A 11 2.22 7.37 -11.35
CA ILE A 11 2.52 6.30 -12.32
C ILE A 11 1.83 4.96 -11.93
N ALA A 12 1.64 4.73 -10.62
CA ALA A 12 1.04 3.51 -10.09
C ALA A 12 -0.47 3.43 -10.36
N PHE A 13 -1.16 4.58 -10.49
CA PHE A 13 -2.59 4.70 -10.74
C PHE A 13 -3.45 3.87 -9.76
N GLN A 14 -3.46 4.28 -8.49
CA GLN A 14 -4.27 3.66 -7.43
C GLN A 14 -5.07 4.72 -6.67
N ASP A 15 -5.82 5.54 -7.42
CA ASP A 15 -6.38 6.82 -6.96
C ASP A 15 -5.34 7.89 -6.56
N ALA A 16 -5.80 9.10 -6.28
CA ALA A 16 -4.95 10.16 -5.73
C ALA A 16 -4.50 9.80 -4.30
N ILE A 17 -3.31 10.26 -3.88
CA ILE A 17 -2.73 9.99 -2.54
C ILE A 17 -3.75 10.26 -1.44
N PHE A 18 -4.49 11.38 -1.52
CA PHE A 18 -5.51 11.72 -0.54
C PHE A 18 -6.56 10.61 -0.38
N GLN A 19 -7.06 10.09 -1.50
CA GLN A 19 -8.13 9.10 -1.53
C GLN A 19 -7.60 7.73 -1.06
N TRP A 20 -6.40 7.35 -1.49
CA TRP A 20 -5.72 6.13 -1.06
C TRP A 20 -5.46 6.13 0.44
N VAL A 21 -4.83 7.18 0.98
CA VAL A 21 -4.51 7.28 2.42
C VAL A 21 -5.78 7.30 3.27
N ARG A 22 -6.82 8.04 2.85
CA ARG A 22 -8.10 8.03 3.58
C ARG A 22 -8.67 6.62 3.70
N ASP A 23 -8.78 5.91 2.58
CA ASP A 23 -9.34 4.56 2.58
C ASP A 23 -8.46 3.57 3.34
N HIS A 24 -7.13 3.71 3.28
CA HIS A 24 -6.21 2.87 4.02
C HIS A 24 -6.25 3.13 5.54
N ARG A 25 -6.41 4.39 5.98
CA ARG A 25 -6.67 4.72 7.39
C ARG A 25 -7.99 4.10 7.89
N VAL A 26 -9.03 4.13 7.06
CA VAL A 26 -10.31 3.45 7.37
C VAL A 26 -10.09 1.94 7.48
N HIS A 27 -9.35 1.35 6.54
CA HIS A 27 -9.01 -0.07 6.57
C HIS A 27 -8.31 -0.47 7.88
N HIS A 28 -7.30 0.29 8.33
CA HIS A 28 -6.63 -0.01 9.60
C HIS A 28 -7.52 0.17 10.83
N LYS A 29 -8.36 1.22 10.83
CA LYS A 29 -9.16 1.55 12.01
C LYS A 29 -10.36 0.62 12.19
N PHE A 30 -10.86 0.07 11.08
CA PHE A 30 -12.08 -0.74 11.05
C PHE A 30 -11.88 -2.08 10.32
N THR A 31 -10.65 -2.60 10.32
CA THR A 31 -10.27 -3.89 9.69
C THR A 31 -11.28 -4.97 10.04
N ASP A 32 -11.61 -5.82 9.07
CA ASP A 32 -12.51 -6.98 9.27
C ASP A 32 -13.97 -6.61 9.61
N THR A 33 -14.42 -5.41 9.25
CA THR A 33 -15.81 -4.94 9.42
C THR A 33 -16.39 -4.41 8.10
N ASP A 34 -17.70 -4.11 8.06
CA ASP A 34 -18.34 -3.50 6.88
C ASP A 34 -17.88 -2.06 6.59
N ALA A 35 -17.10 -1.45 7.49
CA ALA A 35 -16.47 -0.17 7.26
C ALA A 35 -15.10 -0.30 6.58
N ASP A 36 -14.51 -1.50 6.52
CA ASP A 36 -13.28 -1.78 5.78
C ASP A 36 -13.58 -1.77 4.25
N PRO A 37 -12.96 -0.87 3.46
CA PRO A 37 -13.23 -0.75 2.03
C PRO A 37 -12.97 -2.04 1.24
N TYR A 38 -12.06 -2.90 1.70
CA TYR A 38 -11.67 -4.16 1.05
C TYR A 38 -11.72 -5.33 2.04
N ASN A 39 -12.75 -5.34 2.89
CA ASN A 39 -13.00 -6.34 3.93
C ASN A 39 -12.72 -7.79 3.49
N ALA A 40 -11.64 -8.38 4.01
CA ALA A 40 -11.22 -9.74 3.71
C ALA A 40 -12.24 -10.82 4.13
N ARG A 41 -13.16 -10.52 5.07
CA ARG A 41 -14.24 -11.45 5.46
C ARG A 41 -15.26 -11.70 4.36
N GLN A 42 -15.33 -10.83 3.35
CA GLN A 42 -16.16 -11.06 2.15
C GLN A 42 -15.50 -11.99 1.12
N GLY A 43 -14.33 -12.55 1.44
CA GLY A 43 -13.64 -13.53 0.61
C GLY A 43 -12.57 -12.94 -0.29
N PHE A 44 -11.79 -13.85 -0.91
CA PHE A 44 -10.60 -13.50 -1.68
C PHE A 44 -10.94 -12.56 -2.84
N PHE A 45 -11.97 -12.90 -3.63
CA PHE A 45 -12.32 -12.11 -4.81
C PHE A 45 -12.72 -10.67 -4.45
N PHE A 46 -13.53 -10.49 -3.40
CA PHE A 46 -13.94 -9.16 -2.94
C PHE A 46 -12.75 -8.32 -2.52
N SER A 47 -11.89 -8.84 -1.63
CA SER A 47 -10.72 -8.12 -1.12
C SER A 47 -9.61 -7.91 -2.16
N HIS A 48 -9.55 -8.75 -3.19
CA HIS A 48 -8.59 -8.59 -4.29
C HIS A 48 -9.05 -7.51 -5.27
N ILE A 49 -10.23 -7.66 -5.89
CA ILE A 49 -10.70 -6.73 -6.93
C ILE A 49 -12.19 -6.38 -6.83
N GLY A 50 -13.01 -7.26 -6.24
CA GLY A 50 -14.47 -7.10 -6.22
C GLY A 50 -14.93 -5.80 -5.57
N TRP A 51 -14.20 -5.28 -4.58
CA TRP A 51 -14.49 -3.99 -3.92
C TRP A 51 -14.46 -2.79 -4.87
N LEU A 52 -13.72 -2.87 -5.99
CA LEU A 52 -13.69 -1.84 -7.05
C LEU A 52 -14.86 -1.96 -8.03
N LEU A 53 -15.50 -3.13 -8.09
CA LEU A 53 -16.55 -3.46 -9.05
C LEU A 53 -17.97 -3.21 -8.50
N VAL A 54 -18.08 -2.86 -7.22
CA VAL A 54 -19.35 -2.61 -6.55
C VAL A 54 -19.33 -1.28 -5.82
N ARG A 55 -20.53 -0.78 -5.46
CA ARG A 55 -20.61 0.39 -4.60
C ARG A 55 -20.11 0.03 -3.20
N LYS A 56 -19.29 0.91 -2.62
CA LYS A 56 -18.83 0.79 -1.24
C LYS A 56 -20.01 0.68 -0.28
N HIS A 57 -19.88 -0.17 0.74
CA HIS A 57 -20.86 -0.27 1.81
C HIS A 57 -21.05 1.09 2.51
N PRO A 58 -22.28 1.50 2.91
CA PRO A 58 -22.52 2.80 3.53
C PRO A 58 -21.64 3.09 4.75
N SER A 59 -21.30 2.06 5.53
CA SER A 59 -20.40 2.18 6.69
C SER A 59 -19.01 2.71 6.32
N VAL A 60 -18.49 2.40 5.13
CA VAL A 60 -17.20 2.93 4.65
C VAL A 60 -17.25 4.45 4.56
N LYS A 61 -18.35 5.01 4.05
CA LYS A 61 -18.53 6.46 3.93
C LYS A 61 -18.72 7.12 5.29
N ILE A 62 -19.58 6.54 6.13
CA ILE A 62 -19.89 7.07 7.47
C ILE A 62 -18.63 7.08 8.35
N ARG A 63 -17.90 5.96 8.40
CA ARG A 63 -16.68 5.83 9.20
C ARG A 63 -15.50 6.56 8.57
N GLY A 64 -15.44 6.65 7.24
CA GLY A 64 -14.45 7.43 6.53
C GLY A 64 -14.47 8.91 6.87
N ALA A 65 -15.64 9.48 7.16
CA ALA A 65 -15.76 10.86 7.65
C ALA A 65 -15.19 11.08 9.06
N THR A 66 -14.92 10.01 9.82
CA THR A 66 -14.36 10.07 11.19
C THR A 66 -12.84 9.93 11.23
N VAL A 67 -12.20 9.78 10.07
CA VAL A 67 -10.76 9.69 9.94
C VAL A 67 -10.23 11.09 9.65
N ASP A 68 -9.35 11.57 10.53
CA ASP A 68 -8.63 12.82 10.30
C ASP A 68 -7.79 12.73 9.03
N CYS A 69 -7.87 13.73 8.17
CA CYS A 69 -7.10 13.89 6.94
C CYS A 69 -6.51 15.30 6.82
N SER A 70 -6.53 16.09 7.89
CA SER A 70 -6.07 17.48 7.91
C SER A 70 -4.59 17.61 7.52
N ASP A 71 -3.77 16.62 7.87
CA ASP A 71 -2.37 16.53 7.48
C ASP A 71 -2.20 16.40 5.95
N LEU A 72 -3.10 15.67 5.27
CA LEU A 72 -3.11 15.52 3.81
C LEU A 72 -3.57 16.79 3.11
N GLU A 73 -4.45 17.58 3.74
CA GLU A 73 -4.93 18.86 3.24
C GLU A 73 -3.89 19.97 3.37
N GLN A 74 -2.96 19.83 4.31
CA GLN A 74 -1.85 20.76 4.52
C GLN A 74 -0.62 20.42 3.67
N ASP A 75 -0.55 19.21 3.10
CA ASP A 75 0.55 18.78 2.24
C ASP A 75 0.38 19.35 0.81
N PRO A 76 1.26 20.28 0.35
CA PRO A 76 1.13 20.90 -0.96
C PRO A 76 1.27 19.91 -2.13
N PHE A 77 2.06 18.84 -1.98
CA PHE A 77 2.19 17.82 -3.03
C PHE A 77 0.93 16.97 -3.14
N VAL A 78 0.33 16.60 -2.01
CA VAL A 78 -0.92 15.83 -1.97
C VAL A 78 -2.07 16.65 -2.55
N VAL A 79 -2.21 17.92 -2.15
CA VAL A 79 -3.26 18.82 -2.68
C VAL A 79 -3.06 19.07 -4.17
N PHE A 80 -1.82 19.32 -4.61
CA PHE A 80 -1.50 19.48 -6.02
C PHE A 80 -1.86 18.24 -6.83
N GLN A 81 -1.39 17.07 -6.40
CA GLN A 81 -1.67 15.81 -7.09
C GLN A 81 -3.16 15.54 -7.15
N LYS A 82 -3.89 15.70 -6.05
CA LYS A 82 -5.35 15.54 -5.98
C LYS A 82 -6.07 16.45 -6.98
N LYS A 83 -5.68 17.72 -7.07
CA LYS A 83 -6.30 18.71 -7.98
C LYS A 83 -6.10 18.35 -9.45
N TRP A 84 -4.91 17.87 -9.81
CA TRP A 84 -4.53 17.61 -11.20
C TRP A 84 -4.56 16.12 -11.59
N TYR A 85 -5.01 15.25 -10.68
CA TYR A 85 -4.87 13.80 -10.80
C TYR A 85 -5.40 13.25 -12.12
N MET A 86 -6.57 13.72 -12.57
CA MET A 86 -7.21 13.24 -13.80
C MET A 86 -6.40 13.56 -15.07
N TYR A 87 -5.50 14.54 -15.03
CA TYR A 87 -4.59 14.85 -16.14
C TYR A 87 -3.23 14.16 -15.96
N LEU A 88 -2.70 14.18 -14.73
CA LEU A 88 -1.40 13.59 -14.42
C LEU A 88 -1.41 12.06 -14.55
N MET A 89 -2.49 11.39 -14.12
CA MET A 89 -2.61 9.94 -14.15
C MET A 89 -2.47 9.36 -15.56
N PRO A 90 -3.30 9.72 -16.58
CA PRO A 90 -3.18 9.10 -17.89
C PRO A 90 -1.85 9.44 -18.55
N PHE A 91 -1.33 10.65 -18.29
CA PHE A 91 -0.05 11.10 -18.79
C PHE A 91 1.12 10.27 -18.24
N CYS A 92 1.20 10.10 -16.91
CA CYS A 92 2.28 9.38 -16.25
C CYS A 92 2.16 7.86 -16.34
N CYS A 93 0.94 7.30 -16.27
CA CYS A 93 0.73 5.85 -16.23
C CYS A 93 0.72 5.20 -17.62
N PHE A 94 0.25 5.91 -18.65
CA PHE A 94 0.06 5.36 -19.99
C PHE A 94 0.83 6.09 -21.09
N ILE A 95 0.73 7.42 -21.19
CA ILE A 95 1.35 8.17 -22.29
C ILE A 95 2.87 8.08 -22.24
N ILE A 96 3.50 8.48 -21.12
CA ILE A 96 4.96 8.41 -20.98
C ILE A 96 5.47 6.98 -21.17
N PRO A 97 4.94 5.94 -20.49
CA PRO A 97 5.43 4.57 -20.65
C PRO A 97 5.21 3.99 -22.05
N THR A 98 4.26 4.52 -22.83
CA THR A 98 4.05 4.13 -24.24
C THR A 98 5.03 4.85 -25.18
N LEU A 99 5.31 6.13 -24.94
CA LEU A 99 6.16 6.92 -25.83
C LEU A 99 7.65 6.65 -25.61
N VAL A 100 8.10 6.36 -24.38
CA VAL A 100 9.52 6.10 -24.13
C VAL A 100 10.06 4.95 -25.01
N PRO A 101 9.42 3.77 -25.07
CA PRO A 101 9.90 2.70 -25.94
C PRO A 101 9.89 3.05 -27.43
N TYR A 102 8.84 3.74 -27.88
CA TYR A 102 8.69 4.18 -29.26
C TYR A 102 9.81 5.13 -29.69
N TRP A 103 10.16 6.12 -28.86
CA TRP A 103 11.15 7.14 -29.20
C TRP A 103 12.60 6.71 -28.98
N PHE A 104 12.89 5.96 -27.90
CA PHE A 104 14.28 5.72 -27.47
C PHE A 104 14.90 4.44 -28.04
N TRP A 105 14.09 3.45 -28.40
CA TRP A 105 14.61 2.20 -28.99
C TRP A 105 13.77 1.68 -30.16
N GLY A 106 12.93 2.53 -30.75
CA GLY A 106 12.24 2.26 -32.01
C GLY A 106 11.17 1.18 -31.93
N GLU A 107 10.61 0.92 -30.74
CA GLU A 107 9.52 -0.05 -30.58
C GLU A 107 8.25 0.42 -31.27
N SER A 108 7.37 -0.48 -31.72
CA SER A 108 6.07 -0.08 -32.27
C SER A 108 5.17 0.54 -31.20
N LEU A 109 4.31 1.51 -31.59
CA LEU A 109 3.30 2.07 -30.68
C LEU A 109 2.34 1.00 -30.15
N TRP A 110 2.02 -0.02 -30.97
CA TRP A 110 1.15 -1.12 -30.56
C TRP A 110 1.75 -1.92 -29.41
N TYR A 111 3.00 -2.39 -29.53
CA TYR A 111 3.66 -3.16 -28.47
C TYR A 111 3.94 -2.29 -27.24
N SER A 112 4.35 -1.04 -27.43
CA SER A 112 4.60 -0.11 -26.32
C SER A 112 3.35 0.15 -25.48
N TRP A 113 2.20 0.35 -26.12
CA TRP A 113 0.92 0.54 -25.44
C TRP A 113 0.53 -0.70 -24.61
N HIS A 114 0.61 -1.89 -25.23
CA HIS A 114 0.26 -3.13 -24.53
C HIS A 114 1.22 -3.43 -23.37
N ALA A 115 2.51 -3.10 -23.51
CA ALA A 115 3.46 -3.19 -22.41
C ALA A 115 3.09 -2.24 -21.25
N ALA A 116 2.68 -1.00 -21.54
CA ALA A 116 2.23 -0.05 -20.52
C ALA A 116 0.99 -0.54 -19.76
N VAL A 117 0.00 -1.08 -20.49
CA VAL A 117 -1.22 -1.66 -19.91
C VAL A 117 -0.90 -2.92 -19.10
N PHE A 118 -0.08 -3.82 -19.64
CA PHE A 118 0.33 -5.04 -18.95
C PHE A 118 1.07 -4.74 -17.63
N ARG A 119 2.02 -3.81 -17.66
CA ARG A 119 2.72 -3.31 -16.46
C ARG A 119 1.72 -2.80 -15.40
N TYR A 120 0.74 -2.02 -15.82
CA TYR A 120 -0.30 -1.49 -14.93
C TYR A 120 -1.13 -2.63 -14.31
N CYS A 121 -1.62 -3.58 -15.11
CA CYS A 121 -2.39 -4.73 -14.62
C CYS A 121 -1.59 -5.58 -13.62
N VAL A 122 -0.31 -5.85 -13.90
CA VAL A 122 0.56 -6.59 -12.99
C VAL A 122 0.74 -5.83 -11.67
N ASN A 123 1.02 -4.53 -11.73
CA ASN A 123 1.19 -3.68 -10.54
C ASN A 123 -0.07 -3.68 -9.64
N LEU A 124 -1.25 -3.62 -10.24
CA LEU A 124 -2.52 -3.70 -9.51
C LEU A 124 -2.67 -5.03 -8.77
N ASN A 125 -2.49 -6.16 -9.46
CA ASN A 125 -2.64 -7.49 -8.84
C ASN A 125 -1.62 -7.72 -7.72
N ILE A 126 -0.38 -7.23 -7.89
CA ILE A 126 0.64 -7.25 -6.83
C ILE A 126 0.13 -6.48 -5.60
N THR A 127 -0.36 -5.26 -5.79
CA THR A 127 -0.86 -4.44 -4.68
C THR A 127 -2.08 -5.08 -4.01
N TRP A 128 -3.06 -5.52 -4.80
CA TRP A 128 -4.28 -6.15 -4.31
C TRP A 128 -4.03 -7.48 -3.59
N SER A 129 -2.91 -8.15 -3.86
CA SER A 129 -2.49 -9.32 -3.10
C SER A 129 -2.25 -9.01 -1.62
N VAL A 130 -1.89 -7.77 -1.26
CA VAL A 130 -1.77 -7.33 0.14
C VAL A 130 -3.14 -7.40 0.83
N ASN A 131 -4.18 -6.84 0.19
CA ASN A 131 -5.53 -6.81 0.76
C ASN A 131 -6.16 -8.21 0.86
N SER A 132 -5.74 -9.15 0.01
CA SER A 132 -6.36 -10.47 -0.14
C SER A 132 -5.47 -11.57 0.43
N ALA A 133 -4.39 -11.94 -0.27
CA ALA A 133 -3.49 -13.00 0.13
C ALA A 133 -2.87 -12.74 1.52
N ALA A 134 -2.44 -11.51 1.81
CA ALA A 134 -1.87 -11.19 3.13
C ALA A 134 -2.92 -11.08 4.26
N HIS A 135 -4.22 -11.21 3.96
CA HIS A 135 -5.28 -11.36 4.96
C HIS A 135 -5.81 -12.79 5.09
N MET A 136 -5.28 -13.74 4.33
CA MET A 136 -5.81 -15.11 4.27
C MET A 136 -4.75 -16.17 4.50
N TRP A 137 -3.56 -16.00 3.94
CA TRP A 137 -2.54 -17.05 3.91
C TRP A 137 -1.22 -16.55 4.47
N GLY A 138 -0.82 -17.11 5.62
CA GLY A 138 0.44 -16.80 6.27
C GLY A 138 0.37 -17.03 7.78
N VAL A 139 1.38 -16.54 8.49
CA VAL A 139 1.49 -16.69 9.95
C VAL A 139 1.05 -15.43 10.69
N LYS A 140 0.55 -15.58 11.92
CA LYS A 140 0.04 -14.47 12.76
C LYS A 140 0.78 -14.34 14.10
N PRO A 141 2.08 -14.01 14.09
CA PRO A 141 2.91 -14.02 15.30
C PRO A 141 2.56 -12.90 16.29
N TYR A 142 1.95 -11.78 15.84
CA TYR A 142 1.69 -10.61 16.68
C TYR A 142 0.24 -10.46 17.11
N ASN A 143 -0.72 -10.85 16.28
CA ASN A 143 -2.13 -10.87 16.66
C ASN A 143 -2.94 -11.88 15.84
N LYS A 144 -3.38 -12.96 16.49
CA LYS A 144 -4.21 -14.02 15.88
C LYS A 144 -5.66 -13.59 15.63
N SER A 145 -6.15 -12.55 16.31
CA SER A 145 -7.56 -12.11 16.17
C SER A 145 -7.84 -11.31 14.90
N LEU A 146 -6.80 -10.83 14.21
CA LEU A 146 -6.90 -10.11 12.95
C LEU A 146 -6.82 -11.09 11.78
N SER A 147 -7.44 -10.78 10.66
CA SER A 147 -7.27 -11.53 9.42
C SER A 147 -5.85 -11.40 8.86
N SER A 148 -5.17 -10.25 9.04
CA SER A 148 -3.82 -9.99 8.51
C SER A 148 -2.79 -11.04 8.94
N THR A 149 -1.94 -11.43 8.00
CA THR A 149 -0.92 -12.48 8.09
C THR A 149 0.42 -11.98 7.56
N ASN A 150 1.50 -12.55 8.05
CA ASN A 150 2.81 -12.41 7.42
C ASN A 150 2.96 -13.43 6.30
N ASN A 151 3.24 -12.96 5.09
CA ASN A 151 3.41 -13.75 3.89
C ASN A 151 4.65 -13.29 3.10
N SER A 152 5.68 -14.15 3.05
CA SER A 152 6.95 -13.84 2.39
C SER A 152 6.83 -13.71 0.87
N SER A 153 5.94 -14.48 0.23
CA SER A 153 5.69 -14.37 -1.21
C SER A 153 5.05 -13.03 -1.56
N VAL A 154 4.04 -12.58 -0.79
CA VAL A 154 3.48 -11.23 -0.95
C VAL A 154 4.58 -10.20 -0.75
N SER A 155 5.37 -10.33 0.31
CA SER A 155 6.46 -9.39 0.64
C SER A 155 7.49 -9.25 -0.48
N PHE A 156 7.84 -10.36 -1.15
CA PHE A 156 8.74 -10.35 -2.30
C PHE A 156 8.17 -9.53 -3.46
N PHE A 157 6.92 -9.78 -3.85
CA PHE A 157 6.30 -9.06 -4.97
C PHE A 157 5.98 -7.61 -4.65
N THR A 158 5.62 -7.30 -3.40
CA THR A 158 5.24 -5.95 -2.95
C THR A 158 6.40 -5.16 -2.38
N LEU A 159 7.63 -5.68 -2.50
CA LEU A 159 8.86 -5.05 -2.07
C LEU A 159 8.95 -4.77 -0.56
N GLY A 160 8.13 -5.42 0.27
CA GLY A 160 8.16 -5.28 1.72
C GLY A 160 6.80 -5.44 2.42
N GLU A 161 5.69 -5.19 1.72
CA GLU A 161 4.37 -5.02 2.35
C GLU A 161 3.68 -6.33 2.80
N GLY A 162 4.35 -7.48 2.64
CA GLY A 162 3.79 -8.79 3.02
C GLY A 162 3.94 -9.13 4.50
N TRP A 163 4.63 -8.33 5.31
CA TRP A 163 4.70 -8.49 6.77
C TRP A 163 3.43 -7.94 7.46
N HIS A 164 2.27 -8.34 6.94
CA HIS A 164 1.02 -7.62 7.15
C HIS A 164 0.44 -7.79 8.56
N ASN A 165 0.71 -8.92 9.23
CA ASN A 165 0.33 -9.06 10.64
C ASN A 165 1.12 -8.11 11.55
N TYR A 166 2.40 -7.86 11.24
CA TYR A 166 3.20 -6.86 11.95
C TYR A 166 2.64 -5.46 11.68
N HIS A 167 2.50 -5.12 10.40
CA HIS A 167 2.04 -3.81 9.96
C HIS A 167 0.68 -3.42 10.56
N HIS A 168 -0.26 -4.34 10.63
CA HIS A 168 -1.56 -4.09 11.26
C HIS A 168 -1.50 -3.88 12.77
N VAL A 169 -0.52 -4.48 13.45
CA VAL A 169 -0.34 -4.32 14.90
C VAL A 169 0.45 -3.05 15.23
N PHE A 170 1.39 -2.69 14.36
CA PHE A 170 2.28 -1.53 14.51
C PHE A 170 2.25 -0.64 13.25
N PRO A 171 1.12 -0.01 12.92
CA PRO A 171 0.93 0.71 11.65
C PRO A 171 1.77 1.99 11.53
N TRP A 172 2.44 2.40 12.60
CA TRP A 172 3.29 3.58 12.66
C TRP A 172 4.77 3.27 12.42
N ASP A 173 5.17 1.99 12.38
CA ASP A 173 6.56 1.59 12.12
C ASP A 173 6.90 1.84 10.65
N TYR A 174 7.94 2.62 10.38
CA TYR A 174 8.32 3.00 9.01
C TYR A 174 8.76 1.80 8.17
N LYS A 175 9.21 0.70 8.80
CA LYS A 175 9.67 -0.50 8.11
C LYS A 175 8.52 -1.40 7.69
N ALA A 176 7.36 -1.26 8.33
CA ALA A 176 6.24 -2.21 8.23
C ALA A 176 6.64 -3.69 8.52
N ALA A 177 7.79 -3.94 9.15
CA ALA A 177 8.32 -5.27 9.40
C ALA A 177 9.23 -5.30 10.63
N GLU A 178 9.23 -6.42 11.36
CA GLU A 178 10.21 -6.68 12.42
C GLU A 178 11.60 -6.99 11.85
N LEU A 179 11.66 -7.79 10.78
CA LEU A 179 12.92 -8.33 10.26
C LEU A 179 13.64 -7.31 9.37
N GLY A 180 14.87 -6.96 9.75
CA GLY A 180 15.63 -5.86 9.16
C GLY A 180 16.61 -6.25 8.04
N ASN A 181 16.60 -7.49 7.51
CA ASN A 181 17.39 -7.76 6.31
C ASN A 181 16.59 -7.31 5.09
N TYR A 182 17.18 -6.46 4.24
CA TYR A 182 16.51 -5.84 3.10
C TYR A 182 16.00 -6.83 2.03
N ARG A 183 16.23 -8.15 2.19
CA ARG A 183 15.90 -9.19 1.20
C ARG A 183 14.41 -9.25 0.85
N LEU A 184 13.56 -9.01 1.84
CA LEU A 184 12.10 -8.99 1.70
C LEU A 184 11.54 -7.65 2.21
N ASN A 185 12.31 -6.57 2.06
CA ASN A 185 11.88 -5.22 2.41
C ASN A 185 12.76 -4.17 1.71
N LEU A 186 12.66 -4.12 0.39
CA LEU A 186 13.37 -3.14 -0.44
C LEU A 186 12.81 -1.73 -0.23
N THR A 187 11.55 -1.58 0.16
CA THR A 187 10.97 -0.29 0.56
C THR A 187 11.74 0.32 1.74
N THR A 188 12.05 -0.47 2.77
CA THR A 188 12.87 0.02 3.90
C THR A 188 14.27 0.40 3.45
N ALA A 189 14.92 -0.42 2.60
CA ALA A 189 16.24 -0.10 2.05
C ALA A 189 16.24 1.23 1.28
N PHE A 190 15.19 1.48 0.50
CA PHE A 190 15.00 2.72 -0.22
C PHE A 190 14.84 3.90 0.74
N ILE A 191 14.01 3.77 1.79
CA ILE A 191 13.84 4.85 2.79
C ILE A 191 15.17 5.12 3.52
N ASP A 192 15.89 4.08 3.94
CA ASP A 192 17.17 4.21 4.64
C ASP A 192 18.24 4.88 3.76
N LEU A 193 18.27 4.58 2.45
CA LEU A 193 19.14 5.28 1.49
C LEU A 193 18.85 6.78 1.43
N PHE A 194 17.57 7.16 1.36
CA PHE A 194 17.18 8.57 1.34
C PHE A 194 17.41 9.24 2.70
N ALA A 195 17.31 8.49 3.80
CA ALA A 195 17.65 8.98 5.13
C ALA A 195 19.15 9.25 5.27
N TYR A 196 20.00 8.40 4.70
CA TYR A 196 21.45 8.63 4.61
C TYR A 196 21.79 9.95 3.90
N PHE A 197 21.05 10.31 2.85
CA PHE A 197 21.19 11.60 2.16
C PHE A 197 20.45 12.78 2.84
N GLY A 198 19.84 12.57 4.02
CA GLY A 198 19.08 13.60 4.74
C GLY A 198 17.74 13.97 4.09
N LEU A 199 17.24 13.18 3.14
CA LEU A 199 15.98 13.39 2.42
C LEU A 199 14.77 12.72 3.10
N ALA A 200 15.03 11.87 4.09
CA ALA A 200 14.07 11.29 5.02
C ALA A 200 14.63 11.39 6.45
N TYR A 201 13.77 11.60 7.44
CA TYR A 201 14.14 11.75 8.85
C TYR A 201 12.93 11.43 9.74
N ASP A 202 13.11 11.43 11.06
CA ASP A 202 12.08 11.03 12.05
C ASP A 202 11.50 9.63 11.76
N LEU A 203 12.38 8.69 11.38
CA LEU A 203 12.00 7.30 11.11
C LEU A 203 11.63 6.58 12.42
N LYS A 204 10.37 6.18 12.56
CA LYS A 204 9.83 5.57 13.78
C LYS A 204 9.88 4.05 13.70
N THR A 205 10.48 3.41 14.70
CA THR A 205 10.57 1.94 14.81
C THR A 205 10.00 1.45 16.12
N VAL A 206 9.39 0.26 16.12
CA VAL A 206 8.87 -0.34 17.34
C VAL A 206 10.00 -0.77 18.27
N PRO A 207 9.97 -0.38 19.56
CA PRO A 207 10.92 -0.89 20.54
C PRO A 207 10.83 -2.42 20.65
N VAL A 208 11.98 -3.08 20.68
CA VAL A 208 12.08 -4.55 20.73
C VAL A 208 11.28 -5.14 21.89
N ASP A 209 11.26 -4.49 23.05
CA ASP A 209 10.52 -4.97 24.23
C ASP A 209 9.00 -4.92 24.02
N MET A 210 8.50 -3.94 23.25
CA MET A 210 7.09 -3.87 22.87
C MET A 210 6.71 -5.02 21.95
N ILE A 211 7.58 -5.34 20.97
CA ILE A 211 7.38 -6.49 20.07
C ILE A 211 7.37 -7.79 20.86
N LYS A 212 8.37 -8.03 21.71
CA LYS A 212 8.46 -9.24 22.55
C LYS A 212 7.24 -9.40 23.45
N LYS A 213 6.83 -8.33 24.14
CA LYS A 213 5.63 -8.33 24.98
C LYS A 213 4.40 -8.72 24.16
N ARG A 214 4.24 -8.15 22.96
CA ARG A 214 3.11 -8.45 22.09
C ARG A 214 3.07 -9.91 21.64
N VAL A 215 4.22 -10.47 21.26
CA VAL A 215 4.34 -11.90 20.89
C VAL A 215 3.96 -12.81 22.07
N LEU A 216 4.45 -12.50 23.28
CA LEU A 216 4.12 -13.26 24.50
C LEU A 216 2.63 -13.18 24.88
N GLU A 217 1.99 -12.02 24.68
CA GLU A 217 0.55 -11.89 24.88
C GLU A 217 -0.24 -12.70 23.84
N ASN A 218 0.23 -12.74 22.60
CA ASN A 218 -0.42 -13.48 21.52
C ASN A 218 -0.29 -15.01 21.67
N SER A 219 0.80 -15.50 22.24
CA SER A 219 1.01 -16.94 22.51
C SER A 219 0.13 -17.48 23.64
N LYS A 220 -0.40 -16.61 24.51
CA LYS A 220 -1.30 -17.00 25.61
C LYS A 220 -2.77 -17.16 25.19
N LYS A 221 -3.09 -16.90 23.91
CA LYS A 221 -4.45 -16.97 23.37
C LYS A 221 -4.79 -18.31 22.70
N ASP A 222 -3.94 -19.31 22.90
CA ASP A 222 -4.19 -20.71 22.55
C ASP A 222 -4.86 -21.44 23.71
#